data_AF-A0A536ZR76-F1
#
_entry.id   AF-A0A536ZR76-F1
#
_cell.length_a   1.000
_cell.length_b   1.000
_cell.length_c   1.000
_cell.angle_alpha   90.00
_cell.angle_beta   90.00
_cell.angle_gamma   90.00
#
_symmetry.space_group_name_H-M   'P 1'
#
loop_
_entity.id
_entity.type
_entity.pdbx_description
1 polymer ?
#
loop_
_entity_poly.entity_id
_entity_poly.type
_entity_poly.pdbx_seq_one_letter_code
_entity_poly.pdbx_strand_id
1 'polypeptide(L)'
;HMHMRPIKRVSIWSRTVEHAEVAADACARTGIPAQACTDLEPAVASAGIVSCATLATVPVILGEWLRPGVHLDLVGAFKKDMRETDDAAMSKADVIIVDDRAAALAEGGDVVQAIASGAIDATCIAGELRDLAR
;
A
#
# COMPACT_ATOMS: atom_id res chain seq x y z
N HIS A 1 -9.78 4.10 6.22
CA HIS A 1 -10.27 2.75 6.60
C HIS A 1 -11.18 2.68 7.83
N MET A 2 -10.83 3.25 9.00
CA MET A 2 -11.60 3.05 10.24
C MET A 2 -13.07 3.49 10.18
N HIS A 3 -13.39 4.47 9.35
CA HIS A 3 -14.78 4.89 9.11
C HIS A 3 -15.63 3.78 8.45
N MET A 4 -15.01 2.89 7.68
CA MET A 4 -15.70 1.85 6.88
C MET A 4 -15.55 0.44 7.46
N ARG A 5 -14.64 0.21 8.40
CA ARG A 5 -14.29 -1.11 8.94
C ARG A 5 -14.00 -1.03 10.44
N PRO A 6 -14.36 -2.06 11.23
CA PRO A 6 -14.18 -2.07 12.69
C PRO A 6 -12.73 -2.35 13.10
N ILE A 7 -11.78 -1.51 12.66
CA ILE A 7 -10.35 -1.63 12.98
C ILE A 7 -10.13 -1.34 14.46
N LYS A 8 -9.37 -2.22 15.13
CA LYS A 8 -9.11 -2.15 16.57
C LYS A 8 -7.69 -1.70 16.94
N ARG A 9 -6.75 -1.78 16.00
CA ARG A 9 -5.35 -1.43 16.18
C ARG A 9 -4.81 -0.85 14.88
N VAL A 10 -4.01 0.20 14.99
CA VAL A 10 -3.27 0.81 13.88
C VAL A 10 -1.79 0.80 14.23
N SER A 11 -0.96 0.28 13.34
CA SER A 11 0.50 0.35 13.45
C SER A 11 1.01 1.36 12.41
N ILE A 12 1.84 2.30 12.84
CA ILE A 12 2.42 3.32 11.99
C ILE A 12 3.92 3.08 11.94
N TRP A 13 4.45 2.97 10.73
CA TRP A 13 5.87 2.84 10.48
C TRP A 13 6.36 4.01 9.61
N SER A 14 7.60 4.41 9.85
CA SER A 14 8.36 5.32 9.01
C SER A 14 9.83 4.94 9.12
N ARG A 15 10.59 5.17 8.05
CA ARG A 15 12.05 5.00 8.03
C ARG A 15 12.76 5.77 9.17
N THR A 16 12.18 6.89 9.59
CA THR A 16 12.57 7.64 10.79
C THR A 16 11.52 7.39 11.86
N VAL A 17 11.91 6.74 12.97
CA VAL A 17 10.98 6.28 14.02
C VAL A 17 10.26 7.44 14.69
N GLU A 18 10.95 8.58 14.86
CA GLU A 18 10.40 9.79 15.48
C GLU A 18 9.20 10.32 14.68
N HIS A 19 9.20 10.17 13.35
CA HIS A 19 8.04 10.54 12.53
C HIS A 19 6.85 9.60 12.75
N ALA A 20 7.10 8.30 12.96
CA ALA A 20 6.05 7.34 13.27
C ALA A 20 5.45 7.61 14.65
N GLU A 21 6.28 7.95 15.64
CA GLU A 21 5.85 8.34 16.99
C GLU A 21 4.98 9.60 16.96
N VAL A 22 5.44 10.65 16.29
CA VAL A 22 4.66 11.90 16.15
C VAL A 22 3.30 11.65 15.49
N ALA A 23 3.27 10.83 14.44
CA ALA A 23 2.03 10.48 13.74
C ALA A 23 1.11 9.62 14.63
N ALA A 24 1.65 8.62 15.35
CA ALA A 24 0.89 7.78 16.26
C ALA A 24 0.28 8.60 17.41
N ASP A 25 1.05 9.52 17.99
CA ASP A 25 0.57 10.44 19.03
C ASP A 25 -0.53 11.37 18.50
N ALA A 26 -0.39 11.87 17.27
CA ALA A 26 -1.42 12.68 16.63
C ALA A 26 -2.73 11.91 16.44
N CYS A 27 -2.65 10.65 16.02
CA CYS A 27 -3.80 9.75 15.93
C CYS A 27 -4.39 9.42 17.31
N ALA A 28 -3.56 9.15 18.31
CA ALA A 28 -4.02 8.86 19.67
C ALA A 28 -4.82 10.02 20.27
N ARG A 29 -4.41 11.27 20.02
CA ARG A 29 -5.14 12.49 20.42
C ARG A 29 -6.53 12.61 19.80
N THR A 30 -6.81 11.92 18.69
CA THR A 30 -8.13 11.89 18.05
C THR A 30 -8.92 10.63 18.39
N GLY A 31 -8.43 9.78 19.31
CA GLY A 31 -9.09 8.55 19.74
C GLY A 31 -8.81 7.34 18.83
N ILE A 32 -7.87 7.46 17.89
CA ILE A 32 -7.43 6.33 17.06
C ILE A 32 -6.41 5.50 17.85
N PRO A 33 -6.57 4.17 17.97
CA PRO A 33 -5.64 3.29 18.69
C PRO A 33 -4.38 3.02 17.84
N ALA A 34 -3.60 4.07 17.57
CA ALA A 34 -2.37 4.03 16.79
C ALA A 34 -1.15 3.85 17.69
N GLN A 35 -0.19 3.07 17.20
CA GLN A 35 1.11 2.86 17.83
C GLN A 35 2.20 2.92 16.78
N ALA A 36 3.31 3.59 17.10
CA ALA A 36 4.51 3.51 16.28
C ALA A 36 5.08 2.08 16.34
N CYS A 37 5.56 1.56 15.22
CA CYS A 37 6.33 0.34 15.17
C CYS A 37 7.64 0.57 14.43
N THR A 38 8.69 -0.14 14.86
CA THR A 38 10.02 -0.10 14.25
C THR A 38 10.24 -1.27 13.28
N ASP A 39 9.59 -2.40 13.57
CA ASP A 39 9.71 -3.63 12.78
C ASP A 39 8.58 -3.71 11.75
N LEU A 40 8.92 -3.45 10.48
CA LEU A 40 7.94 -3.32 9.40
C LEU A 40 7.35 -4.67 8.98
N GLU A 41 8.19 -5.69 8.81
CA GLU A 41 7.76 -7.01 8.34
C GLU A 41 6.70 -7.64 9.27
N PRO A 42 6.91 -7.75 10.59
CA PRO A 42 5.89 -8.29 11.50
C PRO A 42 4.60 -7.45 11.52
N ALA A 43 4.72 -6.13 11.36
CA ALA A 43 3.56 -5.25 11.30
C ALA A 43 2.72 -5.54 10.05
N VAL A 44 3.36 -5.64 8.88
CA VAL A 44 2.72 -5.98 7.60
C VAL A 44 2.11 -7.39 7.65
N ALA A 45 2.86 -8.39 8.13
CA ALA A 45 2.41 -9.78 8.18
C ALA A 45 1.17 -9.99 9.08
N SER A 46 1.01 -9.17 10.12
CA SER A 46 -0.15 -9.23 11.02
C SER A 46 -1.35 -8.39 10.56
N ALA A 47 -1.16 -7.49 9.58
CA ALA A 47 -2.17 -6.54 9.14
C ALA A 47 -3.23 -7.19 8.23
N GLY A 48 -4.48 -6.72 8.37
CA GLY A 48 -5.55 -7.02 7.40
C GLY A 48 -5.64 -5.98 6.28
N ILE A 49 -5.13 -4.77 6.52
CA ILE A 49 -5.06 -3.66 5.58
C ILE A 49 -3.70 -2.99 5.79
N VAL A 50 -2.98 -2.74 4.70
CA VAL A 50 -1.71 -2.01 4.68
C VAL A 50 -1.89 -0.83 3.76
N SER A 51 -1.61 0.38 4.23
CA SER A 51 -1.61 1.58 3.39
C SER A 51 -0.18 2.11 3.31
N CYS A 52 0.38 2.14 2.11
CA CYS A 52 1.68 2.71 1.80
C CYS A 52 1.48 4.07 1.10
N ALA A 53 2.14 5.10 1.62
CA ALA A 53 2.01 6.47 1.14
C ALA A 53 3.35 7.21 1.31
N THR A 54 4.35 6.72 0.58
CA THR A 54 5.75 7.09 0.67
C THR A 54 6.25 7.64 -0.67
N LEU A 55 7.32 8.42 -0.64
CA LEU A 55 8.01 8.86 -1.85
C LEU A 55 9.17 7.92 -2.22
N ALA A 56 9.01 6.62 -1.96
CA ALA A 56 10.07 5.64 -2.16
C ALA A 56 10.30 5.38 -3.67
N THR A 57 11.55 5.07 -4.02
CA THR A 57 11.97 4.63 -5.37
C THR A 57 12.41 3.17 -5.38
N VAL A 58 12.31 2.51 -4.22
CA VAL A 58 12.61 1.09 -4.01
C VAL A 58 11.51 0.49 -3.15
N PRO A 59 11.13 -0.79 -3.36
CA PRO A 59 10.06 -1.44 -2.61
C PRO A 59 10.22 -1.28 -1.10
N VAL A 60 9.15 -0.83 -0.44
CA VAL A 60 9.02 -0.75 1.03
C VAL A 60 8.22 -1.93 1.55
N ILE A 61 7.17 -2.32 0.83
CA ILE A 61 6.32 -3.48 1.14
C ILE A 61 6.69 -4.62 0.21
N LEU A 62 7.09 -5.76 0.79
CA LEU A 62 7.45 -6.96 0.03
C LEU A 62 6.30 -7.97 0.01
N GLY A 63 6.07 -8.60 -1.14
CA GLY A 63 5.00 -9.57 -1.34
C GLY A 63 5.12 -10.83 -0.47
N GLU A 64 6.32 -11.15 0.00
CA GLU A 64 6.58 -12.26 0.91
C GLU A 64 5.97 -12.02 2.32
N TRP A 65 5.85 -10.76 2.74
CA TRP A 65 5.25 -10.40 4.03
C TRP A 65 3.73 -10.40 3.99
N LEU A 66 3.14 -10.32 2.80
CA LEU A 66 1.69 -10.22 2.62
C LEU A 66 1.01 -11.57 2.81
N ARG A 67 0.02 -11.63 3.70
CA ARG A 67 -0.82 -12.83 3.89
C ARG A 67 -2.01 -12.85 2.91
N PRO A 68 -2.56 -14.03 2.58
CA PRO A 68 -3.81 -14.12 1.83
C PRO A 68 -4.94 -13.30 2.46
N GLY A 69 -5.72 -12.59 1.62
CA GLY A 69 -6.84 -11.76 2.07
C GLY A 69 -6.45 -10.39 2.64
N VAL A 70 -5.18 -9.99 2.58
CA VAL A 70 -4.77 -8.61 2.90
C VAL A 70 -5.18 -7.64 1.80
N HIS A 71 -5.57 -6.43 2.18
CA HIS A 71 -5.75 -5.32 1.25
C HIS A 71 -4.53 -4.39 1.34
N LEU A 72 -3.91 -4.11 0.19
CA LEU A 72 -2.76 -3.21 0.08
C LEU A 72 -3.17 -1.96 -0.72
N ASP A 73 -3.06 -0.80 -0.10
CA ASP A 73 -3.19 0.50 -0.78
C ASP A 73 -1.80 1.06 -1.07
N LEU A 74 -1.57 1.45 -2.32
CA LEU A 74 -0.35 2.09 -2.80
C LEU A 74 -0.74 3.47 -3.33
N VAL A 75 -0.29 4.52 -2.65
CA VAL A 75 -0.74 5.91 -2.91
C VAL A 75 0.42 6.79 -3.35
N GLY A 76 1.64 6.41 -2.99
CA GLY A 76 2.84 7.23 -3.10
C GLY A 76 3.52 7.19 -4.47
N ALA A 77 3.45 6.09 -5.22
CA ALA A 77 4.20 5.94 -6.47
C ALA A 77 3.49 6.53 -7.71
N PHE A 78 3.33 7.85 -7.76
CA PHE A 78 2.70 8.55 -8.89
C PHE A 78 3.67 8.93 -10.02
N LYS A 79 4.95 8.53 -9.96
CA LYS A 79 5.92 8.68 -11.05
C LYS A 79 6.54 7.33 -11.40
N LYS A 80 6.99 7.18 -12.65
CA LYS A 80 7.55 5.93 -13.19
C LYS A 80 8.72 5.37 -12.39
N ASP A 81 9.56 6.22 -11.83
CA ASP A 81 10.76 5.87 -11.05
C ASP A 81 10.47 5.62 -9.56
N MET A 82 9.25 5.90 -9.11
CA MET A 82 8.80 5.64 -7.75
C MET A 82 8.28 4.21 -7.62
N ARG A 83 8.43 3.64 -6.42
CA ARG A 83 8.03 2.26 -6.14
C ARG A 83 7.84 2.05 -4.65
N GLU A 84 6.66 1.61 -4.27
CA GLU A 84 6.31 1.28 -2.89
C GLU A 84 6.29 -0.22 -2.64
N THR A 85 6.06 -1.04 -3.68
CA THR A 85 6.00 -2.49 -3.55
C THR A 85 6.77 -3.25 -4.63
N ASP A 86 7.08 -4.50 -4.38
CA ASP A 86 7.85 -5.36 -5.27
C ASP A 86 6.97 -6.09 -6.30
N ASP A 87 7.61 -6.75 -7.27
CA ASP A 87 6.93 -7.56 -8.28
C ASP A 87 6.14 -8.70 -7.64
N ALA A 88 6.65 -9.28 -6.54
CA ALA A 88 5.99 -10.39 -5.86
C ALA A 88 4.63 -9.97 -5.28
N ALA A 89 4.50 -8.76 -4.73
CA ALA A 89 3.21 -8.25 -4.27
C ALA A 89 2.24 -8.04 -5.44
N MET A 90 2.71 -7.44 -6.53
CA MET A 90 1.89 -7.17 -7.72
C MET A 90 1.38 -8.46 -8.37
N SER A 91 2.25 -9.46 -8.57
CA SER A 91 1.87 -10.76 -9.15
C SER A 91 0.96 -11.60 -8.24
N LYS A 92 1.05 -11.42 -6.93
CA LYS A 92 0.26 -12.18 -5.94
C LYS A 92 -1.14 -11.59 -5.72
N ALA A 93 -1.40 -10.37 -6.18
CA ALA A 93 -2.69 -9.73 -6.00
C ALA A 93 -3.79 -10.45 -6.79
N ASP A 94 -4.83 -10.92 -6.09
CA ASP A 94 -6.01 -11.54 -6.74
C ASP A 94 -6.81 -10.52 -7.59
N VAL A 95 -6.81 -9.25 -7.16
CA VAL A 95 -7.53 -8.15 -7.81
C VAL A 95 -6.71 -6.88 -7.70
N ILE A 96 -6.40 -6.27 -8.85
CA ILE A 96 -5.73 -4.96 -8.93
C ILE A 96 -6.76 -3.92 -9.39
N ILE A 97 -6.95 -2.88 -8.58
CA ILE A 97 -7.79 -1.73 -8.89
C ILE A 97 -6.93 -0.48 -8.88
N VAL A 98 -7.16 0.40 -9.85
CA VAL A 98 -6.47 1.69 -9.98
C VAL A 98 -7.47 2.83 -9.85
N ASP A 99 -7.02 4.04 -9.57
CA ASP A 99 -7.87 5.23 -9.55
C ASP A 99 -8.28 5.66 -10.97
N ASP A 100 -7.31 5.76 -11.87
CA ASP A 100 -7.45 6.04 -13.29
C ASP A 100 -6.48 5.17 -14.08
N ARG A 101 -7.01 4.38 -15.02
CA ARG A 101 -6.25 3.40 -15.77
C ARG A 101 -5.23 4.05 -16.70
N ALA A 102 -5.59 5.18 -17.32
CA ALA A 102 -4.68 5.86 -18.23
C ALA A 102 -3.48 6.43 -17.45
N ALA A 103 -3.73 7.07 -16.30
CA ALA A 103 -2.69 7.58 -15.42
C ALA A 103 -1.82 6.47 -14.83
N ALA A 104 -2.41 5.38 -14.33
CA ALA A 104 -1.67 4.25 -13.78
C ALA A 104 -0.73 3.60 -14.80
N LEU A 105 -1.18 3.42 -16.05
CA LEU A 105 -0.36 2.86 -17.13
C LEU A 105 0.68 3.85 -17.68
N ALA A 106 0.44 5.15 -17.52
CA ALA A 106 1.36 6.19 -18.00
C ALA A 106 2.43 6.55 -16.97
N GLU A 107 2.09 6.65 -15.68
CA GLU A 107 2.94 7.27 -14.65
C GLU A 107 2.99 6.49 -13.32
N GLY A 108 2.01 5.64 -13.03
CA GLY A 108 1.93 4.88 -11.78
C GLY A 108 3.10 3.91 -11.61
N GLY A 109 4.08 4.28 -10.80
CA GLY A 109 5.38 3.62 -10.66
C GLY A 109 5.30 2.13 -10.36
N ASP A 110 4.49 1.73 -9.37
CA ASP A 110 4.29 0.32 -9.01
C ASP A 110 3.71 -0.49 -10.20
N VAL A 111 2.79 0.10 -10.96
CA VAL A 111 2.13 -0.56 -12.10
C VAL A 111 3.06 -0.64 -13.30
N VAL A 112 3.65 0.48 -13.72
CA VAL A 112 4.48 0.52 -14.94
C VAL A 112 5.74 -0.30 -14.79
N GLN A 113 6.34 -0.32 -13.59
CA GLN A 113 7.53 -1.14 -13.34
C GLN A 113 7.20 -2.63 -13.29
N ALA A 114 6.06 -3.02 -12.70
CA ALA A 114 5.62 -4.41 -12.69
C ALA A 114 5.23 -4.94 -14.09
N ILE A 115 4.69 -4.08 -14.95
CA ILE A 115 4.46 -4.42 -16.36
C ILE A 115 5.80 -4.55 -17.09
N ALA A 116 6.73 -3.62 -16.88
CA ALA A 116 8.04 -3.63 -17.52
C ALA A 116 8.90 -4.84 -17.13
N SER A 117 8.78 -5.34 -15.90
CA SER A 117 9.45 -6.55 -15.43
C SER A 117 8.76 -7.85 -15.90
N GLY A 118 7.52 -7.76 -16.38
CA GLY A 118 6.69 -8.91 -16.74
C GLY A 118 6.03 -9.60 -15.55
N ALA A 119 6.04 -8.98 -14.38
CA ALA A 119 5.37 -9.48 -13.18
C ALA A 119 3.84 -9.52 -13.32
N ILE A 120 3.28 -8.55 -14.04
CA ILE A 120 1.88 -8.49 -14.44
C ILE A 120 1.77 -7.99 -15.87
N ASP A 121 0.59 -8.17 -16.48
CA ASP A 121 0.22 -7.48 -17.71
C ASP A 121 -0.87 -6.42 -17.43
N ALA A 122 -1.12 -5.53 -18.39
CA ALA A 122 -2.12 -4.47 -18.23
C ALA A 122 -3.56 -5.01 -18.09
N THR A 123 -3.82 -6.26 -18.49
CA THR A 123 -5.11 -6.92 -18.35
C THR A 123 -5.35 -7.45 -16.94
N CYS A 124 -4.30 -7.56 -16.11
CA CYS A 124 -4.43 -7.85 -14.67
C CYS A 124 -5.17 -6.73 -13.89
N ILE A 125 -5.22 -5.50 -14.43
CA ILE A 125 -5.99 -4.41 -13.82
C ILE A 125 -7.48 -4.67 -14.04
N ALA A 126 -8.15 -5.10 -12.97
CA ALA A 126 -9.53 -5.56 -12.99
C ALA A 126 -10.56 -4.42 -13.17
N GLY A 127 -10.21 -3.19 -12.79
CA GLY A 127 -11.12 -2.05 -12.87
C GLY A 127 -10.52 -0.77 -12.30
N GLU A 128 -11.33 0.28 -12.36
CA GLU A 128 -11.04 1.57 -11.72
C GLU A 128 -11.86 1.73 -10.43
N LEU A 129 -11.43 2.62 -9.53
CA LEU A 129 -12.17 2.92 -8.29
C LEU A 129 -13.61 3.35 -8.57
N ARG A 130 -13.85 4.06 -9.68
CA ARG A 130 -15.21 4.48 -10.10
C ARG A 130 -16.14 3.29 -10.38
N ASP A 131 -15.59 2.14 -10.79
CA ASP A 131 -16.38 0.94 -11.11
C ASP A 131 -16.90 0.25 -9.84
N LEU A 132 -16.29 0.55 -8.69
CA LEU A 132 -16.65 0.02 -7.38
C LEU A 132 -17.75 0.83 -6.67
N ALA A 133 -17.88 2.12 -7.01
CA ALA A 133 -18.88 3.00 -6.45
C ALA A 133 -20.22 2.81 -7.17
N ARG A 134 -21.13 2.03 -6.55
CA ARG A 134 -22.52 1.88 -6.97
C ARG A 134 -23.46 2.56 -5.99
#